data_AF-A0A183H695-F1
#
_entry.id   AF-A0A183H695-F1
#
_cell.length_a   1.000
_cell.length_b   1.000
_cell.length_c   1.000
_cell.angle_alpha   90.00
_cell.angle_beta   90.00
_cell.angle_gamma   90.00
#
_symmetry.space_group_name_H-M   'P 1'
#
loop_
_entity.id
_entity.type
_entity.pdbx_description
1 polymer ?
#
loop_
_entity_poly.entity_id
_entity_poly.type
_entity_poly.pdbx_seq_one_letter_code
_entity_poly.pdbx_strand_id
1 'polypeptide(L)'
;MESTRLVGAKLSAELSKLDEELGKIEEDMRSLRKRKHMLLERKAQIEKRIAERNVKNESSLNIWDSDDFQWMKECRRVLHDVFKLNDFRPLQRAVINAVLLKEDCLVVMSTGSGKSLCYQLPAVIMQGIVLVVSPLVALVEDQLYQLKKLGIDAATLNQSTTKEEICRVQTALIDSKALLRLLYVTPEKLAKSKRIMNRLEKCNDLKRLKLLLYGFQLIAIDEVHCCSQWGHDFRPDFKFLNVLKRQFQGVPLIGLTATATADVIDDVKNILGIPGFFFF
;
A
#
# COMPACT_ATOMS: atom_id res chain seq x y z
N MET A 1 -14.95 72.06 45.78
CA MET A 1 -15.23 70.79 46.51
C MET A 1 -16.12 69.83 45.72
N GLU A 2 -17.02 70.30 44.85
CA GLU A 2 -17.92 69.46 44.05
C GLU A 2 -17.23 68.70 42.90
N SER A 3 -16.28 69.34 42.20
CA SER A 3 -15.52 68.73 41.08
C SER A 3 -14.66 67.52 41.52
N THR A 4 -14.04 67.58 42.70
CA THR A 4 -13.20 66.50 43.25
C THR A 4 -14.01 65.26 43.65
N ARG A 5 -15.25 65.45 44.11
CA ARG A 5 -16.18 64.34 44.43
C ARG A 5 -16.69 63.64 43.17
N LEU A 6 -16.94 64.39 42.09
CA LEU A 6 -17.41 63.85 40.82
C LEU A 6 -16.33 63.01 40.09
N VAL A 7 -15.07 63.43 40.18
CA VAL A 7 -13.91 62.68 39.64
C VAL A 7 -13.69 61.38 40.42
N GLY A 8 -13.80 61.42 41.75
CA GLY A 8 -13.71 60.20 42.58
C GLY A 8 -14.79 59.17 42.28
N ALA A 9 -16.02 59.61 42.01
CA ALA A 9 -17.13 58.72 41.64
C ALA A 9 -16.94 58.08 40.26
N LYS A 10 -16.42 58.83 39.27
CA LYS A 10 -16.12 58.30 37.92
C LYS A 10 -14.98 57.26 37.96
N LEU A 11 -13.90 57.56 38.67
CA LEU A 11 -12.77 56.62 38.83
C LEU A 11 -13.20 55.34 39.57
N SER A 12 -14.06 55.45 40.59
CA SER A 12 -14.60 54.28 41.29
C SER A 12 -15.47 53.39 40.39
N ALA A 13 -16.27 53.98 39.49
CA ALA A 13 -17.09 53.23 38.55
C ALA A 13 -16.24 52.56 37.45
N GLU A 14 -15.18 53.22 37.01
CA GLU A 14 -14.22 52.67 36.04
C GLU A 14 -13.41 51.51 36.63
N LEU A 15 -12.98 51.64 37.89
CA LEU A 15 -12.28 50.59 38.63
C LEU A 15 -13.17 49.35 38.83
N SER A 16 -14.46 49.54 39.16
CA SER A 16 -15.43 48.43 39.25
C SER A 16 -15.63 47.69 37.93
N LYS A 17 -15.58 48.37 36.78
CA LYS A 17 -15.68 47.72 35.46
C LYS A 17 -14.42 46.92 35.14
N LEU A 18 -13.25 47.46 35.45
CA LEU A 18 -11.97 46.76 35.28
C LEU A 18 -11.91 45.50 36.16
N ASP A 19 -12.37 45.56 37.41
CA ASP A 19 -12.44 44.39 38.29
C ASP A 19 -13.39 43.31 37.74
N GLU A 20 -14.51 43.70 37.14
CA GLU A 20 -15.45 42.75 36.52
C GLU A 20 -14.84 42.08 35.27
N GLU A 21 -14.13 42.83 34.43
CA GLU A 21 -13.41 42.29 33.27
C GLU A 21 -12.26 41.37 33.69
N LEU A 22 -11.47 41.74 34.70
CA LEU A 22 -10.42 40.90 35.26
C LEU A 22 -10.99 39.59 35.82
N GLY A 23 -12.12 39.65 36.53
CA GLY A 23 -12.81 38.45 37.03
C GLY A 23 -13.24 37.50 35.91
N LYS A 24 -13.77 38.01 34.79
CA LYS A 24 -14.12 37.22 33.61
C LYS A 24 -12.88 36.57 32.98
N ILE A 25 -11.80 37.33 32.82
CA ILE A 25 -10.52 36.81 32.29
C ILE A 25 -9.96 35.71 33.20
N GLU A 26 -10.05 35.85 34.52
CA GLU A 26 -9.60 34.81 35.46
C GLU A 26 -10.44 33.53 35.39
N GLU A 27 -11.75 33.66 35.17
CA GLU A 27 -12.64 32.52 34.94
C GLU A 27 -12.32 31.81 33.62
N ASP A 28 -12.08 32.57 32.55
CA ASP A 28 -11.63 32.05 31.26
C ASP A 28 -10.26 31.37 31.36
N MET A 29 -9.31 31.95 32.09
CA MET A 29 -8.02 31.30 32.34
C MET A 29 -8.19 29.97 33.10
N ARG A 30 -9.11 29.89 34.06
CA ARG A 30 -9.42 28.64 34.77
C ARG A 30 -10.03 27.60 33.82
N SER A 31 -10.98 27.99 32.98
CA SER A 31 -11.62 27.09 32.02
C SER A 31 -10.62 26.57 30.98
N LEU A 32 -9.76 27.45 30.46
CA LEU A 32 -8.69 27.11 29.52
C LEU A 32 -7.63 26.20 30.14
N ARG A 33 -7.23 26.42 31.41
CA ARG A 33 -6.32 25.52 32.13
C ARG A 33 -6.92 24.13 32.30
N LYS A 34 -8.21 24.02 32.64
CA LYS A 34 -8.92 22.73 32.73
C LYS A 34 -8.96 22.02 31.38
N ARG A 35 -9.26 22.75 30.30
CA ARG A 35 -9.26 22.20 28.93
C ARG A 35 -7.86 21.73 28.51
N LYS A 36 -6.81 22.51 28.82
CA LYS A 36 -5.41 22.13 28.56
C LYS A 36 -5.06 20.82 29.28
N HIS A 37 -5.48 20.66 30.54
CA HIS A 37 -5.22 19.44 31.30
C HIS A 37 -5.90 18.21 30.65
N MET A 38 -7.19 18.30 30.31
CA MET A 38 -7.88 17.22 29.58
C MET A 38 -7.21 16.87 28.25
N LEU A 39 -6.74 17.87 27.50
CA LEU A 39 -6.06 17.64 26.23
C LEU A 39 -4.71 16.93 26.43
N LEU A 40 -3.97 17.28 27.49
CA LEU A 40 -2.71 16.60 27.83
C LEU A 40 -2.93 15.14 28.25
N GLU A 41 -3.95 14.87 29.07
CA GLU A 41 -4.31 13.48 29.44
C GLU A 41 -4.70 12.66 28.21
N ARG A 42 -5.54 13.22 27.33
CA ARG A 42 -5.95 12.55 26.08
C ARG A 42 -4.76 12.33 25.15
N LYS A 43 -3.83 13.29 25.06
CA LYS A 43 -2.58 13.15 24.30
C LYS A 43 -1.74 12.00 24.82
N ALA A 44 -1.51 11.93 26.14
CA ALA A 44 -0.73 10.86 26.77
C ALA A 44 -1.36 9.46 26.56
N GLN A 45 -2.70 9.37 26.62
CA GLN A 45 -3.41 8.13 26.32
C GLN A 45 -3.22 7.69 24.85
N ILE A 46 -3.26 8.63 23.91
CA ILE A 46 -3.03 8.34 22.49
C ILE A 46 -1.57 7.90 22.26
N GLU A 47 -0.60 8.60 22.84
CA GLU A 47 0.83 8.24 22.76
C GLU A 47 1.08 6.82 23.30
N LYS A 48 0.48 6.47 24.44
CA LYS A 48 0.56 5.12 25.00
C LYS A 48 -0.02 4.05 24.06
N ARG A 49 -1.20 4.30 23.49
CA ARG A 49 -1.82 3.36 22.53
C ARG A 49 -1.00 3.21 21.25
N ILE A 50 -0.34 4.27 20.79
CA ILE A 50 0.60 4.21 19.65
C ILE A 50 1.79 3.33 20.00
N ALA A 51 2.41 3.52 21.17
CA ALA A 51 3.54 2.70 21.62
C ALA A 51 3.17 1.21 21.74
N GLU A 52 2.04 0.88 22.35
CA GLU A 52 1.54 -0.49 22.47
C GLU A 52 1.27 -1.13 21.10
N ARG A 53 0.75 -0.35 20.14
CA ARG A 53 0.52 -0.81 18.76
C ARG A 53 1.84 -1.06 18.02
N ASN A 54 2.84 -0.20 18.20
CA ASN A 54 4.15 -0.33 17.56
C ASN A 54 4.88 -1.59 18.04
N VAL A 55 4.85 -1.91 19.34
CA VAL A 55 5.44 -3.15 19.88
C VAL A 55 4.76 -4.40 19.31
N LYS A 56 3.42 -4.39 19.17
CA LYS A 56 2.68 -5.48 18.50
C LYS A 56 3.02 -5.59 17.01
N ASN A 57 3.23 -4.46 16.33
CA ASN A 57 3.64 -4.46 14.92
C ASN A 57 5.07 -4.99 14.75
N GLU A 58 6.04 -4.56 15.57
CA GLU A 58 7.42 -5.03 15.50
C GLU A 58 7.52 -6.54 15.75
N SER A 59 6.81 -7.04 16.76
CA SER A 59 6.74 -8.49 17.00
C SER A 59 6.10 -9.25 15.83
N SER A 60 5.08 -8.68 15.18
CA SER A 60 4.46 -9.26 13.99
C SER A 60 5.38 -9.21 12.76
N LEU A 61 6.13 -8.12 12.58
CA LEU A 61 7.10 -7.95 11.48
C LEU A 61 8.29 -8.89 11.62
N ASN A 62 8.77 -9.13 12.85
CA ASN A 62 9.88 -10.05 13.11
C ASN A 62 9.57 -11.51 12.71
N ILE A 63 8.30 -11.92 12.74
CA ILE A 63 7.88 -13.26 12.25
C ILE A 63 8.16 -13.39 10.76
N TRP A 64 7.89 -12.31 10.02
CA TRP A 64 8.04 -12.28 8.56
C TRP A 64 9.49 -12.05 8.14
N ASP A 65 10.28 -11.32 8.95
CA ASP A 65 11.68 -11.02 8.64
C ASP A 65 12.65 -12.14 9.07
N SER A 66 12.31 -13.39 8.73
CA SER A 66 13.11 -14.59 9.03
C SER A 66 13.57 -15.33 7.77
N ASP A 67 14.69 -16.05 7.90
CA ASP A 67 15.21 -17.00 6.91
C ASP A 67 14.68 -18.43 7.09
N ASP A 68 13.85 -18.68 8.11
CA ASP A 68 13.39 -20.03 8.46
C ASP A 68 12.34 -20.60 7.49
N PHE A 69 11.84 -19.79 6.56
CA PHE A 69 10.88 -20.23 5.56
C PHE A 69 11.54 -21.12 4.49
N GLN A 70 10.85 -22.21 4.11
CA GLN A 70 11.37 -23.22 3.17
C GLN A 70 11.85 -22.67 1.80
N TRP A 71 11.32 -21.54 1.33
CA TRP A 71 11.70 -20.92 0.06
C TRP A 71 12.90 -19.97 0.17
N MET A 72 13.33 -19.57 1.37
CA MET A 72 14.30 -18.49 1.54
C MET A 72 15.67 -18.80 0.92
N LYS A 73 16.09 -20.06 0.97
CA LYS A 73 17.29 -20.51 0.27
C LYS A 73 17.21 -20.23 -1.24
N GLU A 74 16.07 -20.52 -1.85
CA GLU A 74 15.82 -20.26 -3.26
C GLU A 74 15.66 -18.75 -3.54
N CYS A 75 15.00 -18.01 -2.65
CA CYS A 75 14.92 -16.55 -2.73
C CYS A 75 16.31 -15.90 -2.75
N ARG A 76 17.22 -16.31 -1.86
CA ARG A 76 18.61 -15.82 -1.83
C ARG A 76 19.37 -16.19 -3.10
N ARG A 77 19.19 -17.41 -3.59
CA ARG A 77 19.79 -17.84 -4.87
C ARG A 77 19.31 -16.98 -6.03
N VAL A 78 18.00 -16.77 -6.17
CA VAL A 78 17.42 -15.92 -7.23
C VAL A 78 17.85 -14.46 -7.08
N LEU A 79 17.88 -13.93 -5.85
CA LEU A 79 18.34 -12.58 -5.56
C LEU A 79 19.77 -12.34 -6.08
N HIS A 80 20.67 -13.27 -5.78
CA HIS A 80 22.07 -13.19 -6.21
C HIS A 80 22.26 -13.53 -7.70
N ASP A 81 21.76 -14.68 -8.15
CA ASP A 81 22.08 -15.23 -9.47
C ASP A 81 21.30 -14.54 -10.60
N VAL A 82 20.07 -14.13 -10.34
CA VAL A 82 19.21 -13.48 -11.34
C VAL A 82 19.26 -11.97 -11.17
N PHE A 83 18.89 -11.46 -9.99
CA PHE A 83 18.78 -10.02 -9.76
C PHE A 83 20.12 -9.32 -9.50
N LYS A 84 21.22 -10.07 -9.31
CA LYS A 84 22.57 -9.53 -9.06
C LYS A 84 22.63 -8.62 -7.83
N LEU A 85 21.86 -8.97 -6.80
CA LEU A 85 21.80 -8.27 -5.52
C LEU A 85 22.38 -9.16 -4.41
N ASN A 86 23.10 -8.55 -3.47
CA ASN A 86 23.78 -9.29 -2.41
C ASN A 86 22.85 -9.66 -1.25
N ASP A 87 21.96 -8.75 -0.85
CA ASP A 87 21.05 -8.98 0.27
C ASP A 87 19.76 -8.18 0.12
N PHE A 88 18.75 -8.58 0.90
CA PHE A 88 17.47 -7.88 0.98
C PHE A 88 17.64 -6.55 1.69
N ARG A 89 16.98 -5.52 1.17
CA ARG A 89 16.78 -4.25 1.89
C ARG A 89 15.71 -4.43 2.97
N PRO A 90 15.62 -3.50 3.94
CA PRO A 90 14.60 -3.55 4.99
C PRO A 90 13.20 -3.77 4.41
N LEU A 91 12.40 -4.59 5.12
CA LEU A 91 11.04 -5.02 4.76
C LEU A 91 10.90 -5.93 3.53
N GLN A 92 11.86 -5.96 2.59
CA GLN A 92 11.72 -6.77 1.37
C GLN A 92 11.53 -8.26 1.68
N ARG A 93 12.37 -8.82 2.56
CA ARG A 93 12.29 -10.22 2.98
C ARG A 93 10.94 -10.53 3.64
N ALA A 94 10.52 -9.69 4.58
CA ALA A 94 9.23 -9.81 5.26
C ALA A 94 8.04 -9.85 4.28
N VAL A 95 8.01 -8.90 3.34
CA VAL A 95 6.95 -8.82 2.32
C VAL A 95 6.97 -10.04 1.40
N ILE A 96 8.16 -10.46 0.94
CA ILE A 96 8.32 -11.63 0.07
C ILE A 96 7.82 -12.90 0.78
N ASN A 97 8.15 -13.07 2.06
CA ASN A 97 7.67 -14.19 2.86
C ASN A 97 6.14 -14.20 3.01
N ALA A 98 5.54 -13.05 3.29
CA ALA A 98 4.09 -12.91 3.37
C ALA A 98 3.40 -13.25 2.04
N VAL A 99 3.91 -12.70 0.93
CA VAL A 99 3.42 -12.99 -0.42
C VAL A 99 3.54 -14.48 -0.77
N LEU A 100 4.66 -15.12 -0.44
CA LEU A 100 4.88 -16.55 -0.71
C LEU A 100 4.03 -17.46 0.19
N LEU A 101 3.60 -16.99 1.36
CA LEU A 101 2.54 -17.60 2.16
C LEU A 101 1.12 -17.33 1.67
N LYS A 102 0.96 -16.57 0.57
CA LYS A 102 -0.31 -16.15 -0.02
C LYS A 102 -1.12 -15.19 0.85
N GLU A 103 -0.43 -14.40 1.67
CA GLU A 103 -1.06 -13.35 2.44
C GLU A 103 -1.26 -12.08 1.60
N ASP A 104 -2.34 -11.38 1.89
CA ASP A 104 -2.59 -10.06 1.31
C ASP A 104 -1.76 -9.01 2.04
N CYS A 105 -1.03 -8.21 1.26
CA CYS A 105 -0.05 -7.25 1.79
C CYS A 105 -0.37 -5.83 1.33
N LEU A 106 -0.25 -4.87 2.24
CA LEU A 106 -0.18 -3.44 1.93
C LEU A 106 1.17 -2.91 2.38
N VAL A 107 1.95 -2.42 1.42
CA VAL A 107 3.38 -2.15 1.58
C VAL A 107 3.65 -0.66 1.35
N VAL A 108 4.15 0.01 2.38
CA VAL A 108 4.53 1.43 2.34
C VAL A 108 6.04 1.55 2.48
N MET A 109 6.73 1.66 1.35
CA MET A 109 8.18 1.79 1.32
C MET A 109 8.56 3.00 0.47
N SER A 110 9.50 3.82 0.93
CA SER A 110 9.94 5.03 0.21
C SER A 110 10.38 4.74 -1.24
N THR A 111 10.33 5.77 -2.08
CA THR A 111 10.82 5.68 -3.46
C THR A 111 12.29 5.25 -3.47
N GLY A 112 12.65 4.37 -4.41
CA GLY A 112 14.00 3.83 -4.49
C GLY A 112 14.31 2.70 -3.49
N SER A 113 13.44 2.39 -2.52
CA SER A 113 13.65 1.29 -1.56
C SER A 113 13.57 -0.12 -2.17
N GLY A 114 13.23 -0.23 -3.45
CA GLY A 114 13.18 -1.51 -4.17
C GLY A 114 11.86 -2.26 -4.02
N LYS A 115 10.73 -1.54 -3.98
CA LYS A 115 9.37 -2.10 -3.92
C LYS A 115 9.09 -3.18 -4.96
N SER A 116 9.61 -2.99 -6.18
CA SER A 116 9.37 -3.90 -7.30
C SER A 116 9.89 -5.32 -7.05
N LEU A 117 11.00 -5.45 -6.32
CA LEU A 117 11.58 -6.75 -5.96
C LEU A 117 10.58 -7.63 -5.18
N CYS A 118 9.72 -7.01 -4.36
CA CYS A 118 8.76 -7.70 -3.52
C CYS A 118 7.71 -8.52 -4.31
N TYR A 119 7.50 -8.22 -5.59
CA TYR A 119 6.65 -9.02 -6.48
C TYR A 119 7.44 -9.63 -7.65
N GLN A 120 8.56 -9.03 -8.07
CA GLN A 120 9.40 -9.54 -9.15
C GLN A 120 10.16 -10.81 -8.75
N LEU A 121 10.72 -10.87 -7.54
CA LEU A 121 11.43 -12.06 -7.08
C LEU A 121 10.48 -13.24 -6.91
N PRO A 122 9.29 -13.09 -6.26
CA PRO A 122 8.27 -14.12 -6.30
C PRO A 122 7.93 -14.56 -7.73
N ALA A 123 7.83 -13.65 -8.70
CA ALA A 123 7.49 -14.01 -10.08
C ALA A 123 8.45 -15.03 -10.71
N VAL A 124 9.72 -15.00 -10.33
CA VAL A 124 10.76 -15.91 -10.84
C VAL A 124 10.68 -17.28 -10.16
N ILE A 125 10.42 -17.29 -8.86
CA ILE A 125 10.37 -18.51 -8.04
C ILE A 125 9.06 -19.27 -8.27
N MET A 126 7.95 -18.52 -8.40
CA MET A 126 6.64 -19.08 -8.63
C MET A 126 6.50 -19.57 -10.06
N GLN A 127 5.72 -20.65 -10.23
CA GLN A 127 5.29 -21.10 -11.56
C GLN A 127 4.04 -20.32 -12.04
N GLY A 128 3.61 -19.35 -11.23
CA GLY A 128 2.59 -18.34 -11.48
C GLY A 128 2.95 -17.27 -12.52
N ILE A 129 1.94 -16.47 -12.88
CA ILE A 129 2.18 -15.16 -13.50
C ILE A 129 1.85 -14.13 -12.43
N VAL A 130 2.66 -13.09 -12.36
CA VAL A 130 2.38 -11.90 -11.56
C VAL A 130 1.71 -10.86 -12.45
N LEU A 131 0.44 -10.57 -12.16
CA LEU A 131 -0.28 -9.48 -12.79
C LEU A 131 0.07 -8.19 -12.04
N VAL A 132 0.73 -7.26 -12.71
CA VAL A 132 1.08 -5.95 -12.12
C VAL A 132 0.18 -4.89 -12.73
N VAL A 133 -0.68 -4.29 -11.92
CA VAL A 133 -1.49 -3.13 -12.30
C VAL A 133 -0.70 -1.89 -11.96
N SER A 134 -0.33 -1.08 -12.96
CA SER A 134 0.44 0.15 -12.73
C SER A 134 -0.16 1.32 -13.52
N PRO A 135 -0.24 2.52 -12.92
CA PRO A 135 -0.80 3.71 -13.58
C PRO A 135 0.17 4.39 -14.56
N LEU A 136 1.48 4.12 -14.45
CA LEU A 136 2.52 4.90 -15.10
C LEU A 136 3.22 4.08 -16.18
N VAL A 137 2.84 4.31 -17.45
CA VAL A 137 3.40 3.57 -18.60
C VAL A 137 4.92 3.73 -18.72
N ALA A 138 5.44 4.95 -18.51
CA ALA A 138 6.88 5.21 -18.55
C ALA A 138 7.65 4.39 -17.51
N LEU A 139 7.10 4.27 -16.29
CA LEU A 139 7.72 3.45 -15.24
C LEU A 139 7.68 1.96 -15.62
N VAL A 140 6.60 1.49 -16.23
CA VAL A 140 6.49 0.12 -16.74
C VAL A 140 7.54 -0.18 -17.81
N GLU A 141 7.79 0.75 -18.74
CA GLU A 141 8.80 0.59 -19.78
C GLU A 141 10.21 0.41 -19.19
N ASP A 142 10.55 1.23 -18.18
CA ASP A 142 11.80 1.08 -17.44
C ASP A 142 11.90 -0.29 -16.74
N GLN A 143 10.82 -0.75 -16.10
CA GLN A 143 10.79 -2.07 -15.46
C GLN A 143 11.00 -3.20 -16.48
N LEU A 144 10.30 -3.15 -17.62
CA LEU A 144 10.43 -4.14 -18.68
C LEU A 144 11.85 -4.19 -19.25
N TYR A 145 12.47 -3.03 -19.45
CA TYR A 145 13.85 -2.94 -19.92
C TYR A 145 14.83 -3.62 -18.95
N GLN A 146 14.68 -3.39 -17.65
CA GLN A 146 15.52 -4.04 -16.64
C GLN A 146 15.26 -5.55 -16.57
N LEU A 147 14.00 -5.98 -16.55
CA LEU A 147 13.65 -7.40 -16.52
C LEU A 147 14.20 -8.16 -17.73
N LYS A 148 14.15 -7.54 -18.92
CA LYS A 148 14.73 -8.10 -20.14
C LYS A 148 16.25 -8.28 -20.04
N LYS A 149 16.98 -7.34 -19.43
CA LYS A 149 18.43 -7.47 -19.17
C LYS A 149 18.75 -8.64 -18.24
N LEU A 150 17.85 -8.92 -17.30
CA LEU A 150 17.97 -10.05 -16.38
C LEU A 150 17.50 -11.39 -16.99
N GLY A 151 17.05 -11.38 -18.26
CA GLY A 151 16.54 -12.58 -18.93
C GLY A 151 15.16 -13.03 -18.45
N ILE A 152 14.40 -12.16 -17.77
CA ILE A 152 13.06 -12.46 -17.27
C ILE A 152 12.04 -12.03 -18.34
N ASP A 153 11.24 -12.96 -18.85
CA ASP A 153 10.18 -12.65 -19.81
C ASP A 153 9.02 -11.94 -19.10
N ALA A 154 8.78 -10.70 -19.53
CA ALA A 154 7.74 -9.82 -19.04
C ALA A 154 7.09 -9.10 -20.22
N ALA A 155 5.82 -8.75 -20.07
CA ALA A 155 5.05 -8.07 -21.10
C ALA A 155 4.22 -6.93 -20.51
N THR A 156 3.74 -6.03 -21.37
CA THR A 156 2.80 -4.97 -21.00
C THR A 156 1.56 -4.98 -21.89
N LEU A 157 0.41 -4.66 -21.31
CA LEU A 157 -0.84 -4.40 -22.01
C LEU A 157 -1.37 -3.03 -21.62
N ASN A 158 -1.31 -2.09 -22.55
CA ASN A 158 -1.77 -0.72 -22.42
C ASN A 158 -2.54 -0.31 -23.70
N GLN A 159 -2.78 0.99 -23.89
CA GLN A 159 -3.49 1.50 -25.06
C GLN A 159 -2.64 1.46 -26.35
N SER A 160 -1.33 1.60 -26.23
CA SER A 160 -0.38 1.60 -27.37
C SER A 160 0.16 0.21 -27.73
N THR A 161 -0.23 -0.84 -27.01
CA THR A 161 0.25 -2.20 -27.29
C THR A 161 -0.24 -2.72 -28.64
N THR A 162 0.69 -3.27 -29.43
CA THR A 162 0.41 -3.79 -30.77
C THR A 162 -0.46 -5.05 -30.73
N LYS A 163 -1.10 -5.37 -31.85
CA LYS A 163 -1.97 -6.56 -31.94
C LYS A 163 -1.17 -7.85 -31.81
N GLU A 164 0.06 -7.86 -32.32
CA GLU A 164 1.00 -8.98 -32.26
C GLU A 164 1.35 -9.30 -30.80
N GLU A 165 1.68 -8.26 -30.02
CA GLU A 165 2.03 -8.42 -28.61
C GLU A 165 0.82 -8.86 -27.77
N ILE A 166 -0.36 -8.28 -28.04
CA ILE A 166 -1.62 -8.74 -27.42
C ILE A 166 -1.85 -10.24 -27.70
N CYS A 167 -1.61 -10.68 -28.93
CA CYS A 167 -1.75 -12.09 -29.31
C CYS A 167 -0.73 -12.99 -28.61
N ARG A 168 0.55 -12.55 -28.56
CA ARG A 168 1.63 -13.24 -27.84
C ARG A 168 1.26 -13.44 -26.37
N VAL A 169 0.86 -12.38 -25.68
CA VAL A 169 0.50 -12.43 -24.25
C VAL A 169 -0.71 -13.33 -24.03
N GLN A 170 -1.76 -13.20 -24.83
CA GLN A 170 -2.96 -14.04 -24.65
C GLN A 170 -2.71 -15.52 -24.87
N THR A 171 -1.78 -15.86 -25.78
CA THR A 171 -1.33 -17.23 -26.00
C THR A 171 -0.49 -17.71 -24.81
N ALA A 172 0.46 -16.90 -24.35
CA ALA A 172 1.30 -17.20 -23.19
C ALA A 172 0.49 -17.41 -21.89
N LEU A 173 -0.61 -16.69 -21.69
CA LEU A 173 -1.47 -16.86 -20.50
C LEU A 173 -2.08 -18.26 -20.38
N ILE A 174 -2.32 -18.96 -21.49
CA ILE A 174 -2.94 -20.29 -21.49
C ILE A 174 -1.97 -21.42 -21.81
N ASP A 175 -0.77 -21.10 -22.29
CA ASP A 175 0.26 -22.08 -22.57
C ASP A 175 1.07 -22.36 -21.30
N SER A 176 0.99 -23.60 -20.82
CA SER A 176 1.73 -24.02 -19.64
C SER A 176 3.26 -24.09 -19.82
N LYS A 177 3.76 -23.99 -21.06
CA LYS A 177 5.19 -23.91 -21.38
C LYS A 177 5.68 -22.47 -21.56
N ALA A 178 4.78 -21.48 -21.49
CA ALA A 178 5.18 -20.09 -21.63
C ALA A 178 6.16 -19.68 -20.53
N LEU A 179 7.17 -18.89 -20.92
CA LEU A 179 8.19 -18.38 -20.00
C LEU A 179 7.75 -17.09 -19.30
N LEU A 180 6.65 -16.48 -19.73
CA LEU A 180 6.12 -15.21 -19.22
C LEU A 180 5.91 -15.28 -17.71
N ARG A 181 6.59 -14.41 -16.96
CA ARG A 181 6.51 -14.33 -15.48
C ARG A 181 5.76 -13.12 -14.98
N LEU A 182 5.89 -11.98 -15.66
CA LEU A 182 5.22 -10.74 -15.29
C LEU A 182 4.38 -10.19 -16.43
N LEU A 183 3.17 -9.77 -16.11
CA LEU A 183 2.29 -9.04 -17.01
C LEU A 183 1.92 -7.70 -16.38
N TYR A 184 2.47 -6.62 -16.93
CA TYR A 184 2.09 -5.27 -16.58
C TYR A 184 0.82 -4.87 -17.35
N VAL A 185 -0.13 -4.23 -16.68
CA VAL A 185 -1.37 -3.76 -17.31
C VAL A 185 -1.77 -2.41 -16.72
N THR A 186 -2.29 -1.51 -17.55
CA THR A 186 -2.91 -0.29 -17.03
C THR A 186 -4.33 -0.59 -16.52
N PRO A 187 -4.81 0.11 -15.47
CA PRO A 187 -6.14 -0.16 -14.91
C PRO A 187 -7.26 0.00 -15.95
N GLU A 188 -7.15 0.97 -16.85
CA GLU A 188 -8.15 1.22 -17.91
C GLU A 188 -8.22 0.05 -18.90
N LYS A 189 -7.06 -0.53 -19.24
CA LYS A 189 -6.98 -1.67 -20.15
C LYS A 189 -7.59 -2.92 -19.52
N LEU A 190 -7.30 -3.15 -18.24
CA LEU A 190 -7.83 -4.28 -17.48
C LEU A 190 -9.35 -4.17 -17.32
N ALA A 191 -9.85 -2.99 -16.96
CA ALA A 191 -11.28 -2.72 -16.79
C ALA A 191 -12.09 -2.90 -18.10
N LYS A 192 -11.54 -2.46 -19.23
CA LYS A 192 -12.25 -2.50 -20.52
C LYS A 192 -12.17 -3.86 -21.22
N SER A 193 -11.21 -4.72 -20.89
CA SER A 193 -10.93 -5.94 -21.66
C SER A 193 -11.41 -7.23 -20.97
N LYS A 194 -12.67 -7.61 -21.23
CA LYS A 194 -13.23 -8.91 -20.82
C LYS A 194 -12.39 -10.10 -21.30
N ARG A 195 -11.79 -10.00 -22.49
CA ARG A 195 -10.95 -11.06 -23.06
C ARG A 195 -9.68 -11.31 -22.24
N ILE A 196 -9.04 -10.26 -21.73
CA ILE A 196 -7.86 -10.39 -20.86
C ILE A 196 -8.27 -11.03 -19.53
N MET A 197 -9.34 -10.52 -18.91
CA MET A 197 -9.89 -11.08 -17.65
C MET A 197 -10.18 -12.58 -17.76
N ASN A 198 -10.90 -13.01 -18.81
CA ASN A 198 -11.21 -14.43 -19.03
C ASN A 198 -9.96 -15.30 -19.25
N ARG A 199 -8.89 -14.74 -19.84
CA ARG A 199 -7.63 -15.47 -20.05
C ARG A 199 -6.84 -15.61 -18.74
N LEU A 200 -6.81 -14.56 -17.93
CA LEU A 200 -6.21 -14.59 -16.59
C LEU A 200 -6.92 -15.59 -15.68
N GLU A 201 -8.25 -15.66 -15.75
CA GLU A 201 -9.06 -16.61 -14.97
C GLU A 201 -8.73 -18.05 -15.38
N LYS A 202 -8.73 -18.36 -16.68
CA LYS A 202 -8.31 -19.67 -17.19
C LYS A 202 -6.87 -20.01 -16.79
N CYS A 203 -5.96 -19.04 -16.83
CA CYS A 203 -4.59 -19.23 -16.35
C CYS A 203 -4.57 -19.63 -14.88
N ASN A 204 -5.46 -19.08 -14.06
CA ASN A 204 -5.52 -19.31 -12.61
C ASN A 204 -6.01 -20.72 -12.34
N ASP A 205 -7.09 -21.12 -13.01
CA ASP A 205 -7.68 -22.44 -12.90
C ASP A 205 -6.68 -23.54 -13.30
N LEU A 206 -5.98 -23.36 -14.43
CA LEU A 206 -4.99 -24.32 -14.90
C LEU A 206 -3.83 -24.50 -13.89
N LYS A 207 -3.42 -23.43 -13.21
CA LYS A 207 -2.35 -23.49 -12.21
C LYS A 207 -2.82 -24.06 -10.88
N ARG A 208 -4.04 -23.73 -10.45
CA ARG A 208 -4.70 -24.32 -9.28
C ARG A 208 -4.85 -25.84 -9.42
N LEU A 209 -5.19 -26.32 -10.61
CA LEU A 209 -5.32 -27.75 -10.90
C LEU A 209 -3.99 -28.52 -10.84
N LYS A 210 -2.85 -27.84 -11.04
CA LYS A 210 -1.54 -28.51 -11.05
C LYS A 210 -0.94 -28.78 -9.67
N LEU A 211 -1.57 -28.37 -8.56
CA LEU A 211 -1.13 -28.62 -7.17
C LEU A 211 0.39 -28.38 -6.93
N LEU A 212 1.00 -27.48 -7.69
CA LEU A 212 2.40 -27.13 -7.50
C LEU A 212 2.52 -26.25 -6.25
N LEU A 213 3.48 -26.55 -5.36
CA LEU A 213 3.70 -25.80 -4.11
C LEU A 213 3.74 -24.26 -4.32
N TYR A 214 4.21 -23.79 -5.47
CA TYR A 214 4.28 -22.36 -5.85
C TYR A 214 3.53 -22.02 -7.15
N GLY A 215 2.51 -22.80 -7.49
CA GLY A 215 1.71 -22.63 -8.72
C GLY A 215 0.53 -21.68 -8.54
N PHE A 216 0.73 -20.46 -8.02
CA PHE A 216 -0.35 -19.49 -7.86
C PHE A 216 -0.05 -18.18 -8.60
N GLN A 217 -1.08 -17.48 -9.05
CA GLN A 217 -0.93 -16.12 -9.55
C GLN A 217 -0.81 -15.14 -8.38
N LEU A 218 -0.11 -14.03 -8.59
CA LEU A 218 -0.04 -12.91 -7.65
C LEU A 218 -0.54 -11.65 -8.34
N ILE A 219 -1.33 -10.84 -7.64
CA ILE A 219 -1.77 -9.54 -8.13
C ILE A 219 -0.98 -8.46 -7.39
N ALA A 220 -0.18 -7.69 -8.11
CA ALA A 220 0.48 -6.51 -7.59
C ALA A 220 -0.24 -5.25 -8.06
N ILE A 221 -0.60 -4.36 -7.15
CA ILE A 221 -1.13 -3.03 -7.46
C ILE A 221 -0.04 -2.02 -7.10
N ASP A 222 0.58 -1.46 -8.12
CA ASP A 222 1.57 -0.39 -7.99
C ASP A 222 0.86 0.96 -7.84
N GLU A 223 1.44 1.85 -7.04
CA GLU A 223 0.82 3.11 -6.61
C GLU A 223 -0.62 2.93 -6.13
N VAL A 224 -0.83 1.97 -5.22
CA VAL A 224 -2.17 1.59 -4.71
C VAL A 224 -2.93 2.76 -4.08
N HIS A 225 -2.22 3.81 -3.64
CA HIS A 225 -2.81 5.04 -3.13
C HIS A 225 -3.73 5.74 -4.16
N CYS A 226 -3.55 5.50 -5.47
CA CYS A 226 -4.41 6.02 -6.54
C CYS A 226 -5.87 5.57 -6.43
N CYS A 227 -6.17 4.51 -5.66
CA CYS A 227 -7.55 4.09 -5.41
C CYS A 227 -8.34 5.13 -4.61
N SER A 228 -7.68 5.83 -3.70
CA SER A 228 -8.32 6.71 -2.73
C SER A 228 -8.45 8.13 -3.25
N GLN A 229 -9.62 8.75 -3.05
CA GLN A 229 -9.84 10.17 -3.35
C GLN A 229 -9.08 11.10 -2.41
N TRP A 230 -8.65 10.59 -1.25
CA TRP A 230 -7.79 11.27 -0.29
C TRP A 230 -6.32 11.19 -0.69
N GLY A 231 -5.99 10.40 -1.71
CA GLY A 231 -4.68 10.35 -2.33
C GLY A 231 -4.43 11.55 -3.24
N HIS A 232 -3.16 11.91 -3.41
CA HIS A 232 -2.76 13.05 -4.23
C HIS A 232 -2.84 12.78 -5.74
N ASP A 233 -2.93 11.52 -6.18
CA ASP A 233 -3.08 11.10 -7.59
C ASP A 233 -4.26 10.12 -7.77
N PHE A 234 -5.47 10.53 -7.38
CA PHE A 234 -6.67 9.70 -7.49
C PHE A 234 -6.99 9.33 -8.95
N ARG A 235 -7.23 8.04 -9.21
CA ARG A 235 -7.61 7.52 -10.53
C ARG A 235 -8.89 6.69 -10.48
N PRO A 236 -9.98 7.13 -11.15
CA PRO A 236 -11.27 6.44 -11.12
C PRO A 236 -11.20 4.96 -11.55
N ASP A 237 -10.37 4.61 -12.52
CA ASP A 237 -10.24 3.25 -13.02
C ASP A 237 -9.70 2.25 -11.98
N PHE A 238 -9.03 2.71 -10.91
CA PHE A 238 -8.61 1.84 -9.81
C PHE A 238 -9.79 1.31 -8.98
N LYS A 239 -10.95 1.97 -8.99
CA LYS A 239 -12.15 1.49 -8.27
C LYS A 239 -12.63 0.13 -8.80
N PHE A 240 -12.37 -0.19 -10.07
CA PHE A 240 -12.71 -1.48 -10.66
C PHE A 240 -11.88 -2.64 -10.06
N LEU A 241 -10.71 -2.37 -9.47
CA LEU A 241 -9.81 -3.41 -8.96
C LEU A 241 -10.42 -4.25 -7.83
N ASN A 242 -11.50 -3.78 -7.20
CA ASN A 242 -12.32 -4.56 -6.27
C ASN A 242 -12.88 -5.86 -6.87
N VAL A 243 -12.98 -5.93 -8.20
CA VAL A 243 -13.45 -7.15 -8.90
C VAL A 243 -12.38 -8.23 -8.86
N LEU A 244 -11.11 -7.85 -8.80
CA LEU A 244 -10.00 -8.79 -8.89
C LEU A 244 -10.04 -9.78 -7.75
N LYS A 245 -10.28 -9.33 -6.51
CA LYS A 245 -10.41 -10.24 -5.38
C LYS A 245 -11.64 -11.14 -5.43
N ARG A 246 -12.75 -10.63 -5.97
CA ARG A 246 -13.97 -11.41 -6.13
C ARG A 246 -13.81 -12.51 -7.18
N GLN A 247 -13.10 -12.21 -8.27
CA GLN A 247 -12.91 -13.11 -9.41
C GLN A 247 -11.75 -14.09 -9.19
N PHE A 248 -10.63 -13.63 -8.61
CA PHE A 248 -9.44 -14.43 -8.34
C PHE A 248 -9.37 -14.85 -6.87
N GLN A 249 -10.34 -15.65 -6.43
CA GLN A 249 -10.37 -16.13 -5.05
C GLN A 249 -9.15 -17.00 -4.73
N GLY A 250 -8.50 -16.73 -3.59
CA GLY A 250 -7.28 -17.42 -3.16
C GLY A 250 -5.99 -16.96 -3.84
N VAL A 251 -6.06 -15.95 -4.72
CA VAL A 251 -4.87 -15.27 -5.26
C VAL A 251 -4.47 -14.14 -4.31
N PRO A 252 -3.23 -14.13 -3.78
CA PRO A 252 -2.74 -13.04 -2.96
C PRO A 252 -2.67 -11.73 -3.75
N LEU A 253 -2.89 -10.63 -3.03
CA LEU A 253 -2.79 -9.28 -3.55
C LEU A 253 -1.79 -8.48 -2.71
N ILE A 254 -0.85 -7.84 -3.40
CA ILE A 254 0.11 -6.91 -2.82
C ILE A 254 -0.16 -5.49 -3.35
N GLY A 255 -0.56 -4.58 -2.49
CA GLY A 255 -0.65 -3.15 -2.79
C GLY A 255 0.63 -2.44 -2.37
N LEU A 256 1.26 -1.70 -3.28
CA LEU A 256 2.52 -0.99 -3.02
C LEU A 256 2.34 0.51 -3.21
N THR A 257 2.93 1.30 -2.31
CA THR A 257 2.98 2.76 -2.45
C THR A 257 4.21 3.33 -1.77
N ALA A 258 4.68 4.49 -2.25
CA ALA A 258 5.72 5.26 -1.58
C ALA A 258 5.21 6.04 -0.38
N THR A 259 3.98 6.52 -0.47
CA THR A 259 3.36 7.40 0.52
C THR A 259 1.91 6.99 0.73
N ALA A 260 1.49 6.89 1.98
CA ALA A 260 0.08 6.72 2.33
C ALA A 260 -0.17 7.24 3.74
N THR A 261 -1.19 8.08 3.89
CA THR A 261 -1.72 8.44 5.22
C THR A 261 -2.59 7.29 5.75
N ALA A 262 -2.87 7.30 7.06
CA ALA A 262 -3.76 6.30 7.66
C ALA A 262 -5.14 6.28 6.98
N ASP A 263 -5.69 7.45 6.63
CA ASP A 263 -6.99 7.56 5.95
C ASP A 263 -6.95 6.95 4.54
N VAL A 264 -5.88 7.19 3.79
CA VAL A 264 -5.68 6.58 2.45
C VAL A 264 -5.57 5.07 2.56
N ILE A 265 -4.86 4.56 3.57
CA ILE A 265 -4.72 3.11 3.80
C ILE A 265 -6.09 2.49 4.08
N ASP A 266 -6.88 3.06 4.98
CA ASP A 266 -8.18 2.50 5.34
C ASP A 266 -9.18 2.58 4.17
N ASP A 267 -9.13 3.65 3.38
CA ASP A 267 -9.93 3.77 2.16
C ASP A 267 -9.52 2.73 1.10
N VAL A 268 -8.21 2.51 0.87
CA VAL A 268 -7.70 1.46 -0.03
C VAL A 268 -8.21 0.08 0.39
N LYS A 269 -8.22 -0.25 1.69
CA LYS A 269 -8.74 -1.53 2.19
C LYS A 269 -10.21 -1.74 1.85
N ASN A 270 -11.00 -0.70 2.07
CA ASN A 270 -12.43 -0.71 1.78
C ASN A 270 -12.69 -0.85 0.28
N ILE A 271 -11.96 -0.11 -0.55
CA ILE A 271 -12.11 -0.14 -2.01
C ILE A 271 -11.72 -1.51 -2.57
N LEU A 272 -10.57 -2.06 -2.18
CA LEU A 272 -10.11 -3.35 -2.67
C LEU A 272 -10.89 -4.54 -2.09
N GLY A 273 -11.67 -4.33 -1.03
CA GLY A 273 -12.52 -5.35 -0.43
C GLY A 273 -11.72 -6.43 0.31
N ILE A 274 -10.61 -6.05 0.93
CA ILE A 274 -9.70 -6.97 1.63
C ILE A 274 -9.62 -6.56 3.09
N PRO A 275 -10.35 -7.25 4.00
CA PRO A 275 -10.45 -6.84 5.40
C PRO A 275 -9.20 -7.16 6.22
N GLY A 276 -8.40 -8.15 5.82
CA GLY A 276 -7.17 -8.58 6.50
C GLY A 276 -5.95 -8.39 5.61
N PHE A 277 -5.31 -7.23 5.69
CA PHE A 277 -3.98 -7.04 5.12
C PHE A 277 -2.92 -7.12 6.21
N PHE A 278 -1.80 -7.76 5.90
CA PHE A 278 -0.55 -7.47 6.59
C PHE A 278 0.00 -6.13 6.10
N PHE A 279 0.33 -5.28 7.06
CA PHE A 279 0.87 -3.95 6.80
C PHE A 279 2.37 -3.96 7.03
N PHE A 280 3.13 -3.55 6.01
CA PHE A 280 4.60 -3.49 6.02
C PHE A 280 5.08 -2.08 5.70
#